data_AF-A0A8S9WGV6-F1
#
_entry.id   AF-A0A8S9WGV6-F1
#
_cell.length_a   1.000
_cell.length_b   1.000
_cell.length_c   1.000
_cell.angle_alpha   90.00
_cell.angle_beta   90.00
_cell.angle_gamma   90.00
#
_symmetry.space_group_name_H-M   'P 1'
#
loop_
_entity.id
_entity.type
_entity.pdbx_description
1 polymer ?
#
loop_
_entity_poly.entity_id
_entity_poly.type
_entity_poly.pdbx_seq_one_letter_code
_entity_poly.pdbx_strand_id
1 'polypeptide(L)'
;MGKRLEHSQDAVSEVVGYTLLLGIIVIAVGIISMTALPVIQDAKEKAYLKNMEQGFTVLDSKASLVSIGKQPTQIVQMYTQAGGITVNDSSLSRIKVTFTNGTTTYVVYDESMGTIQYQLGDNKIAYEGGGVFRKYPGEGDPVIITPPEFHYNGETLTLPIIRVNSNQSLGGTGVVTLRLVSEQTSNVLFPNPDDNPEYTNPLLLGKQINVVIKSDYYKAWAKYIEERTEASVNIDDDNKEVKVSLNAKPNDQPNDLSPPIDIYGFNVDNESALHNFNFTLPEGTSNLKMMMMTSPTKTEPYFSFYIDKSGGLATGGVTITLEYHASGKKEEWVYVVQPLKDADDNFNVDLLNATSGTVLGPSSDDTWTWVNETPPWNQTFNKGDAGPDGQKLMQHYLSLVGPTFSFYPDLSRWDGFDESGTTYVLHYEVMPPRITYLHIVEHKMQVNV
;
A
#
# COMPACT_ATOMS: atom_id res chain seq x y z
N MET A 1 -57.88 -95.86 -4.23
CA MET A 1 -58.02 -94.57 -3.53
C MET A 1 -56.62 -94.14 -3.11
N GLY A 2 -56.18 -92.94 -3.50
CA GLY A 2 -54.88 -92.37 -3.08
C GLY A 2 -53.91 -92.03 -4.21
N LYS A 3 -54.24 -91.05 -5.06
CA LYS A 3 -53.22 -90.29 -5.81
C LYS A 3 -52.50 -89.40 -4.78
N ARG A 4 -51.20 -89.62 -4.59
CA ARG A 4 -50.36 -88.78 -3.74
C ARG A 4 -49.76 -87.68 -4.61
N LEU A 5 -50.30 -86.47 -4.46
CA LEU A 5 -49.78 -85.22 -5.04
C LEU A 5 -48.64 -84.74 -4.14
N GLU A 6 -47.41 -85.15 -4.42
CA GLU A 6 -46.21 -84.58 -3.81
C GLU A 6 -45.28 -84.09 -4.91
N HIS A 7 -45.46 -82.82 -5.31
CA HIS A 7 -44.41 -81.87 -5.70
C HIS A 7 -45.08 -80.58 -6.23
N SER A 8 -45.27 -79.60 -5.35
CA SER A 8 -45.66 -78.25 -5.78
C SER A 8 -45.16 -77.14 -4.83
N GLN A 9 -44.41 -77.47 -3.77
CA GLN A 9 -43.92 -76.48 -2.80
C GLN A 9 -42.47 -76.03 -3.06
N ASP A 10 -41.64 -76.84 -3.73
CA ASP A 10 -40.25 -76.45 -4.03
C ASP A 10 -40.13 -75.41 -5.16
N ALA A 11 -40.98 -75.50 -6.19
CA ALA A 11 -40.99 -74.53 -7.29
C ALA A 11 -41.39 -73.11 -6.84
N VAL A 12 -42.15 -72.98 -5.74
CA VAL A 12 -42.52 -71.68 -5.17
C VAL A 12 -41.39 -71.11 -4.31
N SER A 13 -40.67 -71.96 -3.57
CA SER A 13 -39.53 -71.54 -2.72
C SER A 13 -38.35 -71.01 -3.53
N GLU A 14 -38.09 -71.60 -4.69
CA GLU A 14 -37.00 -71.18 -5.58
C GLU A 14 -37.26 -69.79 -6.20
N VAL A 15 -38.49 -69.55 -6.68
CA VAL A 15 -38.90 -68.25 -7.25
C VAL A 15 -38.92 -67.14 -6.19
N VAL A 16 -39.37 -67.44 -4.97
CA VAL A 16 -39.34 -66.49 -3.84
C VAL A 16 -37.90 -66.16 -3.43
N GLY A 17 -37.01 -67.16 -3.34
CA GLY A 17 -35.59 -66.93 -3.05
C GLY A 17 -34.91 -66.03 -4.07
N TYR A 18 -35.19 -66.25 -5.36
CA TYR A 18 -34.63 -65.44 -6.46
C TYR A 18 -35.15 -63.99 -6.44
N THR A 19 -36.45 -63.81 -6.18
CA THR A 19 -37.08 -62.47 -6.09
C THR A 19 -36.53 -61.69 -4.91
N LEU A 20 -36.29 -62.35 -3.79
CA LEU A 20 -35.76 -61.74 -2.57
C LEU A 20 -34.28 -61.35 -2.73
N LEU A 21 -33.46 -62.20 -3.36
CA LEU A 21 -32.08 -61.87 -3.74
C LEU A 21 -32.03 -60.68 -4.71
N LEU A 22 -32.89 -60.68 -5.74
CA LEU A 22 -32.97 -59.57 -6.68
C LEU A 22 -33.36 -58.27 -5.96
N GLY A 23 -34.33 -58.33 -5.05
CA GLY A 23 -34.74 -57.19 -4.24
C GLY A 23 -33.60 -56.63 -3.38
N ILE A 24 -32.85 -57.50 -2.69
CA ILE A 24 -31.70 -57.08 -1.88
C ILE A 24 -30.60 -56.46 -2.76
N ILE A 25 -30.30 -57.05 -3.92
CA ILE A 25 -29.29 -56.52 -4.85
C ILE A 25 -29.69 -55.13 -5.34
N VAL A 26 -30.95 -54.95 -5.75
CA VAL A 26 -31.46 -53.65 -6.22
C VAL A 26 -31.40 -52.60 -5.12
N ILE A 27 -31.78 -52.95 -3.88
CA ILE A 27 -31.69 -52.05 -2.72
C ILE A 27 -30.23 -51.69 -2.44
N ALA A 28 -29.32 -52.67 -2.43
CA ALA A 28 -27.91 -52.44 -2.18
C ALA A 28 -27.28 -51.53 -3.24
N VAL A 29 -27.52 -51.79 -4.53
CA VAL A 29 -27.06 -50.93 -5.63
C VAL A 29 -27.66 -49.54 -5.54
N GLY A 30 -28.94 -49.41 -5.16
CA GLY A 30 -29.60 -48.13 -4.93
C GLY A 30 -28.91 -47.31 -3.83
N ILE A 31 -28.70 -47.91 -2.67
CA ILE A 31 -28.02 -47.27 -1.53
C ILE A 31 -26.57 -46.88 -1.89
N ILE A 32 -25.82 -47.79 -2.53
CA ILE A 32 -24.45 -47.51 -2.97
C ILE A 32 -24.44 -46.35 -3.96
N SER A 33 -25.34 -46.34 -4.94
CA SER A 33 -25.37 -45.29 -5.96
C SER A 33 -25.69 -43.92 -5.36
N MET A 34 -26.66 -43.84 -4.44
CA MET A 34 -27.03 -42.59 -3.78
C MET A 34 -25.90 -42.01 -2.91
N THR A 35 -25.07 -42.85 -2.31
CA THR A 35 -23.96 -42.42 -1.44
C THR A 35 -22.64 -42.21 -2.20
N ALA A 36 -22.35 -43.04 -3.21
CA ALA A 36 -21.08 -43.02 -3.91
C ALA A 36 -21.01 -41.96 -5.03
N LEU A 37 -22.12 -41.71 -5.73
CA LEU A 37 -22.13 -40.75 -6.84
C LEU A 37 -21.73 -39.33 -6.42
N PRO A 38 -22.25 -38.76 -5.31
CA PRO A 38 -21.83 -37.43 -4.86
C PRO A 38 -20.34 -37.37 -4.52
N VAL A 39 -19.83 -38.37 -3.80
CA VAL A 39 -18.40 -38.45 -3.43
C VAL A 39 -17.50 -38.52 -4.66
N ILE A 40 -17.90 -39.29 -5.68
CA ILE A 40 -17.15 -39.39 -6.94
C ILE A 40 -17.20 -38.06 -7.72
N GLN A 41 -18.34 -37.37 -7.73
CA GLN A 41 -18.48 -36.06 -8.38
C GLN A 41 -17.60 -35.01 -7.70
N ASP A 42 -17.64 -34.90 -6.38
CA ASP A 42 -16.77 -34.00 -5.61
C ASP A 42 -15.29 -34.31 -5.84
N ALA A 43 -14.91 -35.59 -5.86
CA ALA A 43 -13.55 -36.00 -6.13
C ALA A 43 -13.10 -35.63 -7.55
N LYS A 44 -13.99 -35.76 -8.55
CA LYS A 44 -13.72 -35.33 -9.93
C LYS A 44 -13.58 -33.82 -10.04
N GLU A 45 -14.47 -33.03 -9.43
CA GLU A 45 -14.39 -31.57 -9.46
C GLU A 45 -13.10 -31.07 -8.80
N LYS A 46 -12.73 -31.62 -7.63
CA LYS A 46 -11.45 -31.30 -6.99
C LYS A 46 -10.25 -31.66 -7.87
N ALA A 47 -10.30 -32.78 -8.57
CA ALA A 47 -9.25 -33.16 -9.52
C ALA A 47 -9.18 -32.21 -10.72
N TYR A 48 -10.33 -31.78 -11.26
CA TYR A 48 -10.38 -30.80 -12.35
C TYR A 48 -9.81 -29.45 -11.93
N LEU A 49 -10.18 -28.94 -10.75
CA LEU A 49 -9.64 -27.69 -10.21
C LEU A 49 -8.13 -27.78 -9.99
N LYS A 50 -7.64 -28.87 -9.39
CA LYS A 50 -6.20 -29.07 -9.17
C LYS A 50 -5.40 -29.15 -10.47
N ASN A 51 -5.92 -29.84 -11.48
CA ASN A 51 -5.30 -29.87 -12.80
C ASN A 51 -5.28 -28.48 -13.44
N MET A 52 -6.34 -27.70 -13.24
CA MET A 52 -6.42 -26.34 -13.77
C MET A 52 -5.48 -25.38 -13.02
N GLU A 53 -5.31 -25.50 -11.70
CA GLU A 53 -4.30 -24.73 -10.94
C GLU A 53 -2.89 -24.95 -11.50
N GLN A 54 -2.54 -26.21 -11.81
CA GLN A 54 -1.26 -26.53 -12.45
C GLN A 54 -1.17 -25.93 -13.85
N GLY A 55 -2.24 -26.01 -14.64
CA GLY A 55 -2.33 -25.38 -15.96
C GLY A 55 -2.11 -23.87 -15.90
N PHE A 56 -2.71 -23.21 -14.91
CA PHE A 56 -2.52 -21.78 -14.66
C PHE A 56 -1.13 -21.43 -14.13
N THR A 57 -0.50 -22.30 -13.36
CA THR A 57 0.91 -22.14 -12.96
C THR A 57 1.84 -22.17 -14.19
N VAL A 58 1.55 -23.06 -15.15
CA VAL A 58 2.26 -23.09 -16.44
C VAL A 58 1.94 -21.83 -17.26
N LEU A 59 0.67 -21.41 -17.29
CA LEU A 59 0.24 -20.17 -17.96
C LEU A 59 1.02 -18.97 -17.44
N ASP A 60 1.14 -18.81 -16.13
CA ASP A 60 1.88 -17.75 -15.47
C ASP A 60 3.37 -17.76 -15.89
N SER A 61 4.05 -18.90 -15.77
CA SER A 61 5.44 -19.04 -16.22
C SER A 61 5.63 -18.66 -17.69
N LYS A 62 4.67 -19.01 -18.56
CA LYS A 62 4.69 -18.64 -19.98
C LYS A 62 4.35 -17.18 -20.22
N ALA A 63 3.44 -16.60 -19.45
CA ALA A 63 3.09 -15.19 -19.51
C ALA A 63 4.27 -14.31 -19.07
N SER A 64 4.99 -14.68 -18.01
CA SER A 64 6.24 -14.03 -17.58
C SER A 64 7.31 -14.04 -18.67
N LEU A 65 7.49 -15.15 -19.39
CA LEU A 65 8.41 -15.23 -20.54
C LEU A 65 8.03 -14.29 -21.70
N VAL A 66 6.74 -14.07 -21.94
CA VAL A 66 6.22 -13.21 -23.03
C VAL A 66 6.22 -11.74 -22.65
N SER A 67 5.85 -11.45 -21.40
CA SER A 67 5.76 -10.08 -20.87
C SER A 67 7.15 -9.56 -20.53
N ILE A 68 7.89 -10.24 -19.64
CA ILE A 68 9.18 -9.81 -19.11
C ILE A 68 10.36 -10.45 -19.87
N GLY A 69 10.27 -11.74 -20.19
CA GLY A 69 11.36 -12.54 -20.78
C GLY A 69 11.69 -12.25 -22.25
N LYS A 70 11.08 -11.23 -22.86
CA LYS A 70 11.27 -10.80 -24.26
C LYS A 70 10.96 -11.89 -25.31
N GLN A 71 10.20 -12.93 -24.97
CA GLN A 71 9.77 -13.92 -25.96
C GLN A 71 8.55 -13.40 -26.73
N PRO A 72 8.54 -13.42 -28.07
CA PRO A 72 7.47 -12.79 -28.84
C PRO A 72 6.13 -13.53 -28.70
N THR A 73 6.16 -14.85 -28.45
CA THR A 73 4.94 -15.67 -28.34
C THR A 73 5.19 -16.93 -27.53
N GLN A 74 4.16 -17.39 -26.82
CA GLN A 74 4.11 -18.70 -26.18
C GLN A 74 2.72 -19.34 -26.39
N ILE A 75 2.66 -20.66 -26.27
CA ILE A 75 1.41 -21.42 -26.37
C ILE A 75 1.22 -22.21 -25.09
N VAL A 76 -0.01 -22.16 -24.57
CA VAL A 76 -0.43 -22.91 -23.39
C VAL A 76 -1.66 -23.73 -23.77
N GLN A 77 -1.60 -25.03 -23.52
CA GLN A 77 -2.74 -25.92 -23.75
C GLN A 77 -3.30 -26.36 -22.40
N MET A 78 -4.59 -26.16 -22.22
CA MET A 78 -5.29 -26.54 -20.99
C MET A 78 -6.52 -27.36 -21.34
N TYR A 79 -6.77 -28.39 -20.56
CA TYR A 79 -7.98 -29.21 -20.70
C TYR A 79 -9.05 -28.67 -19.76
N THR A 80 -10.08 -28.02 -20.31
CA THR A 80 -11.13 -27.32 -19.53
C THR A 80 -12.07 -28.27 -18.81
N GLN A 81 -12.06 -29.55 -19.18
CA GLN A 81 -12.92 -30.59 -18.62
C GLN A 81 -14.40 -30.19 -18.74
N ALA A 82 -15.03 -29.74 -17.65
CA ALA A 82 -16.42 -29.31 -17.58
C ALA A 82 -16.60 -27.79 -17.36
N GLY A 83 -15.51 -27.01 -17.32
CA GLY A 83 -15.53 -25.56 -17.10
C GLY A 83 -15.31 -24.74 -18.38
N GLY A 84 -15.31 -23.42 -18.24
CA GLY A 84 -15.04 -22.46 -19.32
C GLY A 84 -13.86 -21.56 -19.02
N ILE A 85 -13.21 -21.02 -20.06
CA ILE A 85 -12.15 -20.01 -19.94
C ILE A 85 -12.65 -18.70 -20.56
N THR A 86 -12.48 -17.61 -19.83
CA THR A 86 -12.80 -16.25 -20.27
C THR A 86 -11.58 -15.37 -20.11
N VAL A 87 -11.23 -14.63 -21.15
CA VAL A 87 -10.22 -13.58 -21.16
C VAL A 87 -10.94 -12.24 -21.23
N ASN A 88 -10.66 -11.35 -20.28
CA ASN A 88 -11.38 -10.09 -20.16
C ASN A 88 -10.45 -8.95 -19.74
N ASP A 89 -10.40 -7.90 -20.54
CA ASP A 89 -9.80 -6.60 -20.20
C ASP A 89 -10.84 -5.71 -19.49
N SER A 90 -11.25 -6.14 -18.29
CA SER A 90 -12.32 -5.49 -17.52
C SER A 90 -11.78 -4.45 -16.54
N SER A 91 -12.52 -3.36 -16.38
CA SER A 91 -12.29 -2.37 -15.31
C SER A 91 -12.43 -2.92 -13.88
N LEU A 92 -12.93 -4.15 -13.71
CA LEU A 92 -12.98 -4.84 -12.42
C LEU A 92 -11.63 -5.35 -11.94
N SER A 93 -10.62 -5.37 -12.82
CA SER A 93 -9.23 -5.73 -12.53
C SER A 93 -8.34 -4.58 -12.98
N ARG A 94 -8.10 -3.60 -12.10
CA ARG A 94 -7.44 -2.33 -12.43
C ARG A 94 -6.33 -2.02 -11.44
N ILE A 95 -5.22 -1.50 -11.94
CA ILE A 95 -4.14 -0.97 -11.11
C ILE A 95 -3.93 0.50 -11.43
N LYS A 96 -3.92 1.32 -10.39
CA LYS A 96 -3.66 2.75 -10.45
C LYS A 96 -2.42 3.06 -9.62
N VAL A 97 -1.46 3.72 -10.24
CA VAL A 97 -0.26 4.21 -9.58
C VAL A 97 -0.22 5.72 -9.73
N THR A 98 -0.15 6.42 -8.60
CA THR A 98 0.02 7.87 -8.57
C THR A 98 1.30 8.24 -7.84
N PHE A 99 2.00 9.21 -8.40
CA PHE A 99 3.18 9.82 -7.81
C PHE A 99 2.83 11.22 -7.34
N THR A 100 3.08 11.50 -6.08
CA THR A 100 2.85 12.83 -5.48
C THR A 100 4.21 13.47 -5.24
N ASN A 101 4.38 14.70 -5.73
CA ASN A 101 5.49 15.59 -5.37
C ASN A 101 4.92 16.84 -4.71
N GLY A 102 5.15 16.96 -3.41
CA GLY A 102 4.57 18.01 -2.60
C GLY A 102 3.03 18.00 -2.67
N THR A 103 2.43 19.09 -3.13
CA THR A 103 0.98 19.21 -3.34
C THR A 103 0.49 18.67 -4.69
N THR A 104 1.39 18.36 -5.63
CA THR A 104 1.01 17.94 -6.98
C THR A 104 0.99 16.43 -7.10
N THR A 105 -0.12 15.88 -7.57
CA THR A 105 -0.26 14.44 -7.81
C THR A 105 -0.37 14.15 -9.30
N TYR A 106 0.47 13.24 -9.77
CA TYR A 106 0.55 12.76 -11.14
C TYR A 106 0.06 11.32 -11.21
N VAL A 107 -0.70 10.99 -12.27
CA VAL A 107 -1.08 9.61 -12.56
C VAL A 107 0.03 9.00 -13.42
N VAL A 108 0.79 8.07 -12.84
CA VAL A 108 1.84 7.33 -13.55
C VAL A 108 1.23 6.22 -14.38
N TYR A 109 0.19 5.56 -13.86
CA TYR A 109 -0.53 4.50 -14.53
C TYR A 109 -1.96 4.39 -14.00
N ASP A 110 -2.94 4.13 -14.87
CA ASP A 110 -4.32 3.89 -14.45
C ASP A 110 -5.10 3.10 -15.51
N GLU A 111 -4.86 1.80 -15.55
CA GLU A 111 -5.40 0.91 -16.59
C GLU A 111 -5.82 -0.45 -16.02
N SER A 112 -6.63 -1.17 -16.79
CA SER A 112 -6.98 -2.55 -16.48
C SER A 112 -5.74 -3.46 -16.62
N MET A 113 -5.56 -4.37 -15.66
CA MET A 113 -4.56 -5.45 -15.76
C MET A 113 -5.05 -6.58 -16.67
N GLY A 114 -6.37 -6.67 -16.87
CA GLY A 114 -7.02 -7.80 -17.54
C GLY A 114 -6.89 -9.12 -16.77
N THR A 115 -7.73 -10.09 -17.16
CA THR A 115 -7.83 -11.39 -16.50
C THR A 115 -7.94 -12.52 -17.52
N ILE A 116 -7.33 -13.67 -17.21
CA ILE A 116 -7.67 -14.96 -17.82
C ILE A 116 -8.30 -15.76 -16.70
N GLN A 117 -9.56 -16.18 -16.83
CA GLN A 117 -10.30 -16.83 -15.77
C GLN A 117 -10.86 -18.17 -16.24
N TYR A 118 -10.59 -19.23 -15.48
CA TYR A 118 -11.33 -20.48 -15.55
C TYR A 118 -12.46 -20.48 -14.53
N GLN A 119 -13.63 -20.97 -14.94
CA GLN A 119 -14.79 -21.14 -14.06
C GLN A 119 -15.37 -22.55 -14.17
N LEU A 120 -15.59 -23.19 -13.02
CA LEU A 120 -16.28 -24.47 -12.86
C LEU A 120 -17.30 -24.36 -11.73
N GLY A 121 -18.58 -24.24 -12.07
CA GLY A 121 -19.63 -23.86 -11.12
C GLY A 121 -19.32 -22.49 -10.52
N ASP A 122 -19.24 -22.44 -9.19
CA ASP A 122 -18.89 -21.23 -8.43
C ASP A 122 -17.38 -21.10 -8.14
N ASN A 123 -16.58 -22.12 -8.47
CA ASN A 123 -15.13 -22.05 -8.31
C ASN A 123 -14.52 -21.24 -9.46
N LYS A 124 -13.57 -20.36 -9.13
CA LYS A 124 -12.82 -19.57 -10.11
C LYS A 124 -11.33 -19.69 -9.88
N ILE A 125 -10.57 -19.78 -10.97
CA ILE A 125 -9.11 -19.65 -10.97
C ILE A 125 -8.79 -18.57 -11.99
N ALA A 126 -8.05 -17.54 -11.63
CA ALA A 126 -7.71 -16.45 -12.54
C ALA A 126 -6.23 -16.11 -12.50
N TYR A 127 -5.71 -15.76 -13.68
CA TYR A 127 -4.45 -15.07 -13.85
C TYR A 127 -4.73 -13.57 -13.98
N GLU A 128 -4.09 -12.76 -13.14
CA GLU A 128 -4.29 -11.31 -13.06
C GLU A 128 -3.00 -10.65 -12.56
N GLY A 129 -2.53 -9.58 -13.21
CA GLY A 129 -1.41 -8.77 -12.71
C GLY A 129 -0.10 -9.53 -12.46
N GLY A 130 0.12 -10.66 -13.15
CA GLY A 130 1.29 -11.53 -12.94
C GLY A 130 1.15 -12.55 -11.80
N GLY A 131 -0.05 -12.70 -11.21
CA GLY A 131 -0.33 -13.72 -10.20
C GLY A 131 -1.47 -14.65 -10.62
N VAL A 132 -1.54 -15.81 -9.98
CA VAL A 132 -2.64 -16.77 -10.11
C VAL A 132 -3.40 -16.85 -8.79
N PHE A 133 -4.70 -16.62 -8.86
CA PHE A 133 -5.59 -16.61 -7.71
C PHE A 133 -6.67 -17.68 -7.84
N ARG A 134 -7.10 -18.23 -6.71
CA ARG A 134 -8.25 -19.12 -6.62
C ARG A 134 -9.29 -18.52 -5.69
N LYS A 135 -10.54 -18.56 -6.15
CA LYS A 135 -11.72 -18.18 -5.35
C LYS A 135 -12.63 -19.39 -5.18
N TYR A 136 -12.91 -19.71 -3.93
CA TYR A 136 -13.82 -20.77 -3.55
C TYR A 136 -15.28 -20.28 -3.58
N PRO A 137 -16.27 -21.19 -3.71
CA PRO A 137 -17.67 -20.84 -3.60
C PRO A 137 -18.00 -20.19 -2.24
N GLY A 138 -18.99 -19.29 -2.23
CA GLY A 138 -19.44 -18.60 -1.01
C GLY A 138 -18.56 -17.41 -0.62
N GLU A 139 -18.42 -17.17 0.69
CA GLU A 139 -17.72 -16.01 1.27
C GLU A 139 -16.25 -16.31 1.61
N GLY A 140 -15.70 -17.42 1.13
CA GLY A 140 -14.30 -17.76 1.36
C GLY A 140 -13.35 -16.75 0.72
N ASP A 141 -12.33 -16.32 1.46
CA ASP A 141 -11.32 -15.40 0.95
C ASP A 141 -10.53 -16.04 -0.21
N PRO A 142 -10.19 -15.26 -1.25
CA PRO A 142 -9.36 -15.74 -2.34
C PRO A 142 -7.96 -16.11 -1.83
N VAL A 143 -7.35 -17.11 -2.46
CA VAL A 143 -6.00 -17.58 -2.14
C VAL A 143 -5.08 -17.44 -3.34
N ILE A 144 -3.80 -17.21 -3.06
CA ILE A 144 -2.75 -17.16 -4.09
C ILE A 144 -2.26 -18.58 -4.37
N ILE A 145 -2.23 -18.93 -5.65
CA ILE A 145 -1.61 -20.14 -6.18
C ILE A 145 -0.18 -19.83 -6.61
N THR A 146 -0.02 -18.77 -7.42
CA THR A 146 1.29 -18.24 -7.82
C THR A 146 1.34 -16.73 -7.55
N PRO A 147 2.38 -16.24 -6.87
CA PRO A 147 2.44 -14.83 -6.47
C PRO A 147 2.76 -13.89 -7.64
N PRO A 148 2.24 -12.64 -7.60
CA PRO A 148 2.65 -11.56 -8.50
C PRO A 148 4.15 -11.22 -8.46
N GLU A 149 4.69 -10.74 -9.59
CA GLU A 149 6.13 -10.54 -9.81
C GLU A 149 6.71 -9.18 -9.36
N PHE A 150 6.15 -8.52 -8.33
CA PHE A 150 6.79 -7.32 -7.78
C PHE A 150 7.90 -7.65 -6.77
N HIS A 151 8.87 -6.74 -6.66
CA HIS A 151 9.99 -6.87 -5.74
C HIS A 151 10.19 -5.58 -4.93
N TYR A 152 10.31 -5.73 -3.62
CA TYR A 152 10.66 -4.66 -2.69
C TYR A 152 11.76 -5.15 -1.75
N ASN A 153 12.80 -4.33 -1.56
CA ASN A 153 13.95 -4.67 -0.72
C ASN A 153 14.18 -3.68 0.45
N GLY A 154 13.18 -2.89 0.81
CA GLY A 154 13.28 -1.85 1.85
C GLY A 154 13.70 -0.47 1.34
N GLU A 155 14.12 -0.36 0.07
CA GLU A 155 14.55 0.90 -0.56
C GLU A 155 14.08 1.04 -2.01
N THR A 156 14.09 -0.05 -2.76
CA THR A 156 13.74 -0.09 -4.17
C THR A 156 12.44 -0.87 -4.35
N LEU A 157 11.45 -0.26 -5.03
CA LEU A 157 10.28 -0.96 -5.54
C LEU A 157 10.44 -1.17 -7.05
N THR A 158 10.44 -2.43 -7.48
CA THR A 158 10.34 -2.82 -8.88
C THR A 158 8.96 -3.43 -9.12
N LEU A 159 8.14 -2.74 -9.90
CA LEU A 159 6.75 -3.07 -10.19
C LEU A 159 6.56 -3.31 -11.70
N PRO A 160 6.70 -4.57 -12.17
CA PRO A 160 6.27 -4.93 -13.51
C PRO A 160 4.73 -5.00 -13.54
N ILE A 161 4.10 -4.20 -14.39
CA ILE A 161 2.65 -4.24 -14.60
C ILE A 161 2.38 -5.11 -15.83
N ILE A 162 1.90 -6.33 -15.61
CA ILE A 162 1.53 -7.24 -16.70
C ILE A 162 0.06 -7.02 -17.05
N ARG A 163 -0.20 -6.57 -18.29
CA ARG A 163 -1.54 -6.30 -18.82
C ARG A 163 -1.95 -7.32 -19.88
N VAL A 164 -3.07 -7.98 -19.66
CA VAL A 164 -3.77 -8.83 -20.63
C VAL A 164 -4.74 -7.98 -21.44
N ASN A 165 -4.37 -7.63 -22.67
CA ASN A 165 -5.13 -6.76 -23.57
C ASN A 165 -5.95 -7.61 -24.57
N SER A 166 -6.97 -8.32 -24.08
CA SER A 166 -7.82 -9.19 -24.92
C SER A 166 -9.20 -9.43 -24.30
N ASN A 167 -10.22 -9.56 -25.16
CA ASN A 167 -11.60 -9.86 -24.77
C ASN A 167 -12.11 -11.06 -25.58
N GLN A 168 -12.05 -12.26 -24.99
CA GLN A 168 -12.41 -13.51 -25.66
C GLN A 168 -13.04 -14.47 -24.65
N SER A 169 -14.03 -15.27 -25.04
CA SER A 169 -14.61 -16.28 -24.14
C SER A 169 -14.84 -17.57 -24.89
N LEU A 170 -14.39 -18.68 -24.31
CA LEU A 170 -14.65 -20.02 -24.80
C LEU A 170 -15.30 -20.87 -23.71
N GLY A 171 -16.52 -21.33 -24.00
CA GLY A 171 -17.19 -22.38 -23.25
C GLY A 171 -17.11 -23.71 -24.00
N GLY A 172 -16.98 -24.81 -23.27
CA GLY A 172 -17.05 -26.16 -23.84
C GLY A 172 -16.08 -27.13 -23.20
N THR A 173 -16.32 -28.41 -23.44
CA THR A 173 -15.50 -29.52 -22.96
C THR A 173 -14.40 -29.83 -23.98
N GLY A 174 -13.13 -29.57 -23.65
CA GLY A 174 -12.05 -29.83 -24.62
C GLY A 174 -10.68 -29.28 -24.23
N VAL A 175 -9.72 -29.41 -25.15
CA VAL A 175 -8.42 -28.75 -25.03
C VAL A 175 -8.54 -27.35 -25.62
N VAL A 176 -8.26 -26.34 -24.79
CA VAL A 176 -8.16 -24.94 -25.20
C VAL A 176 -6.68 -24.61 -25.40
N THR A 177 -6.38 -23.90 -26.49
CA THR A 177 -5.02 -23.46 -26.81
C THR A 177 -4.95 -21.94 -26.69
N LEU A 178 -4.32 -21.44 -25.64
CA LEU A 178 -4.04 -20.02 -25.48
C LEU A 178 -2.72 -19.69 -26.17
N ARG A 179 -2.77 -18.80 -27.16
CA ARG A 179 -1.60 -18.18 -27.77
C ARG A 179 -1.37 -16.81 -27.16
N LEU A 180 -0.31 -16.73 -26.36
CA LEU A 180 0.20 -15.51 -25.75
C LEU A 180 1.11 -14.80 -26.75
N VAL A 181 0.92 -13.51 -26.95
CA VAL A 181 1.72 -12.69 -27.88
C VAL A 181 2.14 -11.41 -27.17
N SER A 182 3.44 -11.14 -27.13
CA SER A 182 3.98 -9.89 -26.60
C SER A 182 3.68 -8.77 -27.56
N GLU A 183 3.25 -7.60 -27.07
CA GLU A 183 3.15 -6.39 -27.90
C GLU A 183 4.53 -5.70 -28.11
N GLN A 184 5.63 -6.40 -27.78
CA GLN A 184 7.03 -6.15 -28.12
C GLN A 184 7.71 -4.86 -27.62
N THR A 185 6.98 -3.89 -27.07
CA THR A 185 7.59 -2.73 -26.41
C THR A 185 7.15 -2.66 -24.96
N SER A 186 8.04 -3.08 -24.04
CA SER A 186 7.90 -2.75 -22.63
C SER A 186 7.94 -1.22 -22.48
N ASN A 187 6.95 -0.65 -21.81
CA ASN A 187 6.84 0.78 -21.62
C ASN A 187 7.38 1.15 -20.23
N VAL A 188 8.50 1.88 -20.19
CA VAL A 188 9.07 2.34 -18.91
C VAL A 188 8.27 3.56 -18.45
N LEU A 189 7.52 3.38 -17.36
CA LEU A 189 6.66 4.42 -16.79
C LEU A 189 7.39 5.23 -15.73
N PHE A 190 8.32 4.60 -15.00
CA PHE A 190 9.14 5.27 -14.00
C PHE A 190 10.51 4.57 -13.84
N PRO A 191 11.63 5.30 -13.73
CA PRO A 191 11.77 6.73 -14.01
C PRO A 191 11.64 7.01 -15.52
N ASN A 192 11.03 8.13 -15.89
CA ASN A 192 10.85 8.56 -17.27
C ASN A 192 10.81 10.10 -17.37
N PRO A 193 11.97 10.78 -17.29
CA PRO A 193 12.06 12.24 -17.33
C PRO A 193 11.64 12.86 -18.67
N ASP A 194 11.63 12.08 -19.76
CA ASP A 194 11.19 12.54 -21.08
C ASP A 194 9.67 12.74 -21.14
N ASP A 195 8.90 11.93 -20.40
CA ASP A 195 7.45 12.08 -20.24
C ASP A 195 7.09 13.14 -19.19
N ASN A 196 7.79 13.10 -18.04
CA ASN A 196 7.62 14.07 -16.97
C ASN A 196 8.95 14.29 -16.24
N PRO A 197 9.48 15.53 -16.16
CA PRO A 197 10.77 15.80 -15.50
C PRO A 197 10.81 15.40 -14.02
N GLU A 198 9.65 15.24 -13.38
CA GLU A 198 9.54 14.78 -12.00
C GLU A 198 9.74 13.27 -11.81
N TYR A 199 9.61 12.48 -12.89
CA TYR A 199 9.73 11.02 -12.86
C TYR A 199 11.19 10.58 -12.85
N THR A 200 11.88 10.93 -11.78
CA THR A 200 13.32 10.69 -11.59
C THR A 200 13.58 9.93 -10.29
N ASN A 201 14.67 9.18 -10.31
CA ASN A 201 15.26 8.59 -9.11
C ASN A 201 16.54 9.36 -8.73
N PRO A 202 16.94 9.38 -7.45
CA PRO A 202 16.20 8.86 -6.30
C PRO A 202 14.96 9.71 -5.97
N LEU A 203 13.97 9.08 -5.35
CA LEU A 203 12.84 9.79 -4.74
C LEU A 203 13.35 10.52 -3.48
N LEU A 204 13.30 11.85 -3.52
CA LEU A 204 13.69 12.75 -2.43
C LEU A 204 12.50 13.11 -1.52
N LEU A 205 12.78 13.87 -0.47
CA LEU A 205 11.79 14.37 0.50
C LEU A 205 10.56 14.99 -0.21
N GLY A 206 9.38 14.81 0.40
CA GLY A 206 8.12 15.36 -0.12
C GLY A 206 7.49 14.53 -1.25
N LYS A 207 8.06 13.36 -1.57
CA LYS A 207 7.53 12.45 -2.58
C LYS A 207 6.80 11.25 -1.96
N GLN A 208 5.69 10.85 -2.56
CA GLN A 208 4.92 9.67 -2.15
C GLN A 208 4.45 8.88 -3.37
N ILE A 209 4.42 7.56 -3.27
CA ILE A 209 3.83 6.65 -4.26
C ILE A 209 2.59 6.01 -3.66
N ASN A 210 1.46 6.17 -4.34
CA ASN A 210 0.22 5.50 -3.98
C ASN A 210 -0.13 4.48 -5.06
N VAL A 211 -0.37 3.24 -4.64
CA VAL A 211 -0.79 2.12 -5.49
C VAL A 211 -2.18 1.68 -5.04
N VAL A 212 -3.12 1.68 -5.96
CA VAL A 212 -4.48 1.19 -5.74
C VAL A 212 -4.74 0.02 -6.69
N ILE A 213 -5.07 -1.15 -6.13
CA ILE A 213 -5.41 -2.36 -6.88
C ILE A 213 -6.89 -2.66 -6.64
N LYS A 214 -7.69 -2.58 -7.71
CA LYS A 214 -9.08 -3.01 -7.74
C LYS A 214 -9.17 -4.41 -8.33
N SER A 215 -9.72 -5.36 -7.59
CA SER A 215 -9.75 -6.76 -8.02
C SER A 215 -10.82 -7.57 -7.29
N ASP A 216 -11.38 -8.60 -7.93
CA ASP A 216 -12.17 -9.62 -7.25
C ASP A 216 -11.35 -10.47 -6.25
N TYR A 217 -10.02 -10.34 -6.30
CA TYR A 217 -9.01 -11.01 -5.49
C TYR A 217 -8.28 -10.06 -4.54
N TYR A 218 -8.82 -8.85 -4.29
CA TYR A 218 -8.18 -7.78 -3.50
C TYR A 218 -7.67 -8.24 -2.12
N LYS A 219 -8.38 -9.11 -1.39
CA LYS A 219 -7.90 -9.63 -0.09
C LYS A 219 -6.64 -10.48 -0.21
N ALA A 220 -6.49 -11.24 -1.29
CA ALA A 220 -5.28 -12.01 -1.57
C ALA A 220 -4.12 -11.08 -1.92
N TRP A 221 -4.38 -10.04 -2.71
CA TRP A 221 -3.42 -8.96 -2.99
C TRP A 221 -2.94 -8.27 -1.73
N ALA A 222 -3.87 -7.89 -0.84
CA ALA A 222 -3.57 -7.24 0.43
C ALA A 222 -2.61 -8.09 1.27
N LYS A 223 -2.98 -9.36 1.51
CA LYS A 223 -2.16 -10.30 2.27
C LYS A 223 -0.76 -10.47 1.65
N TYR A 224 -0.66 -10.57 0.33
CA TYR A 224 0.64 -10.71 -0.33
C TYR A 224 1.53 -9.49 -0.18
N ILE A 225 0.96 -8.29 -0.27
CA ILE A 225 1.69 -7.04 -0.09
C ILE A 225 2.20 -6.93 1.34
N GLU A 226 1.37 -7.23 2.34
CA GLU A 226 1.78 -7.24 3.75
C GLU A 226 2.87 -8.28 4.04
N GLU A 227 2.83 -9.45 3.38
CA GLU A 227 3.83 -10.51 3.57
C GLU A 227 5.17 -10.23 2.85
N ARG A 228 5.16 -9.48 1.75
CA ARG A 228 6.36 -9.23 0.92
C ARG A 228 6.96 -7.85 1.08
N THR A 229 6.27 -6.94 1.75
CA THR A 229 6.72 -5.57 1.96
C THR A 229 6.54 -5.18 3.41
N GLU A 230 7.14 -4.08 3.82
CA GLU A 230 6.89 -3.48 5.13
C GLU A 230 5.66 -2.57 5.09
N ALA A 231 4.82 -2.69 4.05
CA ALA A 231 3.70 -1.79 3.82
C ALA A 231 2.49 -2.15 4.65
N SER A 232 1.93 -1.14 5.32
CA SER A 232 0.55 -1.22 5.82
C SER A 232 -0.41 -1.06 4.65
N VAL A 233 -1.37 -1.97 4.55
CA VAL A 233 -2.38 -1.98 3.49
C VAL A 233 -3.70 -1.45 4.03
N ASN A 234 -4.34 -0.56 3.28
CA ASN A 234 -5.72 -0.13 3.55
C ASN A 234 -6.67 -0.87 2.59
N ILE A 235 -7.65 -1.57 3.14
CA ILE A 235 -8.63 -2.35 2.38
C ILE A 235 -9.96 -1.60 2.36
N ASP A 236 -10.53 -1.47 1.16
CA ASP A 236 -11.85 -0.92 0.90
C ASP A 236 -12.74 -2.03 0.33
N ASP A 237 -13.47 -2.72 1.22
CA ASP A 237 -14.31 -3.87 0.86
C ASP A 237 -15.47 -3.50 -0.08
N ASP A 238 -16.03 -2.29 0.05
CA ASP A 238 -17.15 -1.81 -0.76
C ASP A 238 -16.74 -1.66 -2.24
N ASN A 239 -15.53 -1.13 -2.47
CA ASN A 239 -14.99 -0.96 -3.81
C ASN A 239 -14.13 -2.14 -4.30
N LYS A 240 -13.83 -3.10 -3.41
CA LYS A 240 -12.89 -4.21 -3.61
C LYS A 240 -11.49 -3.70 -3.99
N GLU A 241 -10.99 -2.75 -3.21
CA GLU A 241 -9.70 -2.09 -3.47
C GLU A 241 -8.70 -2.34 -2.33
N VAL A 242 -7.44 -2.48 -2.73
CA VAL A 242 -6.26 -2.44 -1.87
C VAL A 242 -5.53 -1.14 -2.14
N LYS A 243 -5.25 -0.36 -1.10
CA LYS A 243 -4.56 0.93 -1.19
C LYS A 243 -3.27 0.86 -0.38
N VAL A 244 -2.16 1.24 -1.01
CA VAL A 244 -0.81 1.17 -0.44
C VAL A 244 -0.10 2.48 -0.71
N SER A 245 0.55 3.04 0.31
CA SER A 245 1.32 4.27 0.21
C SER A 245 2.76 4.00 0.61
N LEU A 246 3.72 4.36 -0.25
CA LEU A 246 5.15 4.32 0.04
C LEU A 246 5.70 5.74 0.09
N ASN A 247 6.37 6.09 1.18
CA ASN A 247 6.88 7.43 1.42
C ASN A 247 8.37 7.50 1.06
N ALA A 248 8.76 8.56 0.35
CA ALA A 248 10.16 8.75 0.00
C ALA A 248 11.00 9.04 1.26
N LYS A 249 12.24 8.54 1.28
CA LYS A 249 13.16 8.87 2.38
C LYS A 249 13.53 10.36 2.35
N PRO A 250 13.55 11.05 3.50
CA PRO A 250 14.21 12.33 3.63
C PRO A 250 15.69 12.19 3.29
N ASN A 251 16.31 13.24 2.76
CA ASN A 251 17.75 13.28 2.56
C ASN A 251 18.37 14.46 3.32
N ASP A 252 19.68 14.40 3.54
CA ASP A 252 20.43 15.46 4.25
C ASP A 252 20.75 16.68 3.35
N GLN A 253 20.18 16.76 2.14
CA GLN A 253 20.47 17.87 1.24
C GLN A 253 19.56 19.07 1.57
N PRO A 254 20.11 20.30 1.59
CA PRO A 254 19.29 21.51 1.66
C PRO A 254 18.31 21.57 0.50
N ASN A 255 17.06 21.90 0.81
CA ASN A 255 16.01 22.15 -0.17
C ASN A 255 15.62 23.62 -0.13
N ASP A 256 15.32 24.20 -1.28
CA ASP A 256 14.70 25.53 -1.35
C ASP A 256 13.36 25.49 -0.63
N LEU A 257 13.11 26.51 0.20
CA LEU A 257 11.84 26.62 0.89
C LEU A 257 10.73 26.95 -0.10
N SER A 258 9.78 26.03 -0.25
CA SER A 258 8.59 26.20 -1.08
C SER A 258 7.38 25.65 -0.31
N PRO A 259 6.61 26.49 0.37
CA PRO A 259 5.46 26.04 1.15
C PRO A 259 4.31 25.52 0.26
N PRO A 260 3.56 24.52 0.73
CA PRO A 260 3.70 23.90 2.04
C PRO A 260 4.90 22.94 2.11
N ILE A 261 5.51 22.82 3.30
CA ILE A 261 6.53 21.80 3.54
C ILE A 261 5.80 20.49 3.89
N ASP A 262 5.80 19.54 2.95
CA ASP A 262 5.10 18.27 3.12
C ASP A 262 5.95 17.23 3.88
N ILE A 263 5.34 16.62 4.90
CA ILE A 263 5.92 15.56 5.71
C ILE A 263 5.05 14.31 5.54
N TYR A 264 5.66 13.26 4.99
CA TYR A 264 4.98 12.01 4.66
C TYR A 264 5.51 10.88 5.54
N GLY A 265 4.63 10.26 6.32
CA GLY A 265 4.96 9.08 7.09
C GLY A 265 5.99 9.32 8.20
N PHE A 266 5.95 10.45 8.90
CA PHE A 266 6.73 10.68 10.12
C PHE A 266 6.58 9.50 11.09
N ASN A 267 7.70 8.96 11.59
CA ASN A 267 7.68 7.81 12.50
C ASN A 267 7.19 8.21 13.90
N VAL A 268 5.88 8.06 14.11
CA VAL A 268 5.19 8.35 15.38
C VAL A 268 5.51 7.34 16.48
N ASP A 269 5.98 6.14 16.11
CA ASP A 269 6.33 5.07 17.05
C ASP A 269 7.77 5.20 17.57
N ASN A 270 8.61 6.04 16.95
CA ASN A 270 9.97 6.31 17.40
C ASN A 270 10.08 7.70 18.04
N GLU A 271 10.38 7.75 19.33
CA GLU A 271 10.60 8.98 20.10
C GLU A 271 11.87 9.77 19.74
N SER A 272 12.63 9.34 18.75
CA SER A 272 13.79 10.07 18.22
C SER A 272 13.78 10.11 16.68
N ALA A 273 12.59 10.04 16.07
CA ALA A 273 12.44 10.07 14.62
C ALA A 273 12.98 11.36 13.98
N LEU A 274 12.85 12.52 14.63
CA LEU A 274 13.30 13.80 14.11
C LEU A 274 14.80 14.00 14.40
N HIS A 275 15.59 14.04 13.34
CA HIS A 275 17.05 14.14 13.41
C HIS A 275 17.56 15.55 13.11
N ASN A 276 16.92 16.26 12.19
CA ASN A 276 17.32 17.61 11.82
C ASN A 276 16.10 18.42 11.37
N PHE A 277 15.99 19.66 11.83
CA PHE A 277 15.06 20.63 11.27
C PHE A 277 15.64 22.03 11.42
N ASN A 278 16.37 22.48 10.41
CA ASN A 278 16.98 23.80 10.40
C ASN A 278 16.63 24.59 9.15
N PHE A 279 16.68 25.91 9.29
CA PHE A 279 16.48 26.87 8.21
C PHE A 279 17.74 27.69 8.04
N THR A 280 18.20 27.86 6.81
CA THR A 280 19.30 28.77 6.47
C THR A 280 18.71 30.00 5.82
N LEU A 281 18.76 31.11 6.56
CA LEU A 281 18.11 32.37 6.22
C LEU A 281 19.13 33.33 5.59
N PRO A 282 18.84 33.94 4.43
CA PRO A 282 19.66 34.99 3.84
C PRO A 282 19.55 36.28 4.66
N GLU A 283 20.58 37.13 4.62
CA GLU A 283 20.57 38.46 5.25
C GLU A 283 20.15 38.47 6.74
N GLY A 284 20.55 37.46 7.53
CA GLY A 284 20.12 37.31 8.93
C GLY A 284 20.63 38.38 9.91
N THR A 285 21.03 39.56 9.43
CA THR A 285 21.18 40.77 10.27
C THR A 285 19.90 41.60 10.38
N SER A 286 18.93 41.34 9.50
CA SER A 286 17.60 41.97 9.54
C SER A 286 16.69 41.30 10.57
N ASN A 287 15.70 42.05 11.05
CA ASN A 287 14.60 41.45 11.81
C ASN A 287 13.72 40.65 10.86
N LEU A 288 13.22 39.50 11.32
CA LEU A 288 12.26 38.71 10.56
C LEU A 288 11.28 37.98 11.47
N LYS A 289 10.14 37.65 10.90
CA LYS A 289 9.06 36.88 11.50
C LYS A 289 8.56 35.85 10.50
N MET A 290 8.46 34.61 10.94
CA MET A 290 7.92 33.51 10.14
C MET A 290 7.08 32.61 11.03
N MET A 291 5.84 32.33 10.65
CA MET A 291 5.01 31.32 11.30
C MET A 291 4.61 30.25 10.29
N MET A 292 4.72 29.00 10.72
CA MET A 292 4.30 27.82 9.98
C MET A 292 3.34 27.00 10.84
N MET A 293 2.29 26.43 10.24
CA MET A 293 1.29 25.64 10.95
C MET A 293 0.79 24.45 10.13
N THR A 294 0.38 23.38 10.81
CA THR A 294 -0.11 22.16 10.15
C THR A 294 -1.56 22.26 9.66
N SER A 295 -2.28 23.31 10.05
CA SER A 295 -3.69 23.53 9.70
C SER A 295 -3.94 25.01 9.39
N PRO A 296 -3.95 25.44 8.11
CA PRO A 296 -4.08 26.85 7.75
C PRO A 296 -5.45 27.44 8.10
N THR A 297 -6.47 26.58 8.25
CA THR A 297 -7.80 26.95 8.73
C THR A 297 -7.93 26.90 10.25
N LYS A 298 -6.86 26.54 10.97
CA LYS A 298 -6.83 26.37 12.43
C LYS A 298 -7.86 25.35 12.92
N THR A 299 -8.13 24.33 12.11
CA THR A 299 -8.93 23.16 12.52
C THR A 299 -8.08 22.29 13.43
N GLU A 300 -8.55 22.04 14.64
CA GLU A 300 -7.87 21.20 15.64
C GLU A 300 -7.96 19.69 15.31
N PRO A 301 -6.94 18.88 15.67
CA PRO A 301 -5.69 19.31 16.28
C PRO A 301 -4.74 19.95 15.26
N TYR A 302 -3.96 20.94 15.70
CA TYR A 302 -2.87 21.49 14.87
C TYR A 302 -1.67 21.91 15.69
N PHE A 303 -0.51 21.91 15.03
CA PHE A 303 0.75 22.35 15.56
C PHE A 303 1.26 23.54 14.75
N SER A 304 1.96 24.46 15.42
CA SER A 304 2.62 25.57 14.74
C SER A 304 3.92 25.93 15.43
N PHE A 305 4.85 26.46 14.64
CA PHE A 305 6.05 27.08 15.15
C PHE A 305 6.20 28.48 14.57
N TYR A 306 6.70 29.39 15.39
CA TYR A 306 6.89 30.79 15.07
C TYR A 306 8.33 31.19 15.40
N ILE A 307 9.00 31.73 14.40
CA ILE A 307 10.37 32.25 14.47
C ILE A 307 10.28 33.78 14.52
N ASP A 308 10.78 34.37 15.60
CA ASP A 308 10.91 35.81 15.76
C ASP A 308 12.38 36.17 15.99
N LYS A 309 12.97 36.84 14.99
CA LYS A 309 14.28 37.44 15.11
C LYS A 309 14.11 38.94 15.26
N SER A 310 14.46 39.43 16.44
CA SER A 310 14.44 40.85 16.79
C SER A 310 15.79 41.29 17.38
N GLY A 311 16.23 42.51 17.04
CA GLY A 311 17.44 43.13 17.63
C GLY A 311 18.52 43.60 16.65
N GLY A 312 18.29 43.56 15.33
CA GLY A 312 19.21 44.09 14.31
C GLY A 312 20.56 43.36 14.20
N LEU A 313 21.65 44.10 13.93
CA LEU A 313 23.04 43.60 13.66
C LEU A 313 23.66 42.73 14.77
N ALA A 314 23.03 42.61 15.94
CA ALA A 314 23.52 41.73 17.00
C ALA A 314 23.19 40.27 16.67
N THR A 315 24.07 39.34 17.04
CA THR A 315 23.78 37.89 17.03
C THR A 315 22.77 37.50 18.12
N GLY A 316 21.88 38.43 18.51
CA GLY A 316 20.81 38.17 19.47
C GLY A 316 20.02 36.94 19.03
N GLY A 317 19.74 36.07 20.00
CA GLY A 317 19.13 34.78 19.74
C GLY A 317 17.77 34.92 19.07
N VAL A 318 17.45 33.96 18.22
CA VAL A 318 16.16 33.84 17.54
C VAL A 318 15.18 33.22 18.52
N THR A 319 14.03 33.86 18.74
CA THR A 319 12.99 33.32 19.61
C THR A 319 12.13 32.36 18.81
N ILE A 320 12.00 31.13 19.30
CA ILE A 320 11.13 30.09 18.75
C ILE A 320 9.96 29.92 19.71
N THR A 321 8.74 30.04 19.19
CA THR A 321 7.50 29.74 19.90
C THR A 321 6.86 28.53 19.25
N LEU A 322 6.58 27.48 20.03
CA LEU A 322 5.84 26.30 19.58
C LEU A 322 4.46 26.35 20.20
N GLU A 323 3.41 26.09 19.41
CA GLU A 323 2.04 25.99 19.90
C GLU A 323 1.37 24.72 19.38
N TYR A 324 0.73 23.98 20.28
CA TYR A 324 -0.15 22.87 19.94
C TYR A 324 -1.57 23.15 20.43
N HIS A 325 -2.54 22.99 19.55
CA HIS A 325 -3.95 23.28 19.81
C HIS A 325 -4.77 22.01 19.60
N ALA A 326 -5.51 21.58 20.63
CA ALA A 326 -6.41 20.45 20.57
C ALA A 326 -7.48 20.51 21.67
N SER A 327 -8.69 20.08 21.34
CA SER A 327 -9.82 20.03 22.28
C SER A 327 -10.12 21.36 22.97
N GLY A 328 -9.94 22.48 22.25
CA GLY A 328 -10.13 23.85 22.75
C GLY A 328 -9.09 24.30 23.77
N LYS A 329 -7.98 23.56 23.92
CA LYS A 329 -6.85 23.88 24.79
C LYS A 329 -5.60 24.17 23.97
N LYS A 330 -4.65 24.92 24.56
CA LYS A 330 -3.35 25.24 23.95
C LYS A 330 -2.18 24.92 24.89
N GLU A 331 -1.16 24.24 24.38
CA GLU A 331 0.18 24.20 24.97
C GLU A 331 1.10 25.12 24.17
N GLU A 332 1.92 25.91 24.87
CA GLU A 332 2.82 26.88 24.26
C GLU A 332 4.18 26.81 24.94
N TRP A 333 5.25 26.78 24.15
CA TRP A 333 6.63 26.76 24.62
C TRP A 333 7.44 27.83 23.92
N VAL A 334 8.33 28.48 24.65
CA VAL A 334 9.19 29.53 24.11
C VAL A 334 10.63 29.26 24.48
N TYR A 335 11.52 29.28 23.48
CA TYR A 335 12.96 29.22 23.68
C TYR A 335 13.72 30.12 22.73
N VAL A 336 15.00 30.29 23.03
CA VAL A 336 15.92 31.09 22.24
C VAL A 336 16.98 30.17 21.65
N VAL A 337 17.23 30.30 20.36
CA VAL A 337 18.31 29.61 19.65
C VAL A 337 19.36 30.63 19.21
N GLN A 338 20.64 30.32 19.37
CA GLN A 338 21.69 31.15 18.80
C GLN A 338 21.87 30.73 17.34
N PRO A 339 21.56 31.61 16.37
CA PRO A 339 21.77 31.26 14.98
C PRO A 339 23.27 31.18 14.68
N LEU A 340 23.66 30.17 13.91
CA LEU A 340 25.03 30.04 13.44
C LEU A 340 25.21 30.82 12.13
N LYS A 341 26.16 31.74 12.12
CA LYS A 341 26.50 32.51 10.93
C LYS A 341 27.47 31.71 10.06
N ASP A 342 27.15 31.55 8.78
CA ASP A 342 28.05 30.93 7.81
C ASP A 342 29.01 31.95 7.16
N ALA A 343 29.83 31.50 6.20
CA ALA A 343 30.83 32.34 5.52
C ALA A 343 30.23 33.41 4.59
N ASP A 344 28.96 33.24 4.18
CA ASP A 344 28.25 34.10 3.23
C ASP A 344 27.23 35.01 3.93
N ASP A 345 27.36 35.18 5.26
CA ASP A 345 26.45 35.94 6.12
C ASP A 345 25.02 35.37 6.22
N ASN A 346 24.80 34.11 5.86
CA ASN A 346 23.54 33.42 6.13
C ASN A 346 23.48 32.95 7.58
N PHE A 347 22.26 32.84 8.10
CA PHE A 347 22.00 32.47 9.49
C PHE A 347 21.29 31.13 9.51
N ASN A 348 21.96 30.11 10.05
CA ASN A 348 21.37 28.81 10.30
C ASN A 348 20.62 28.84 11.64
N VAL A 349 19.31 28.62 11.57
CA VAL A 349 18.38 28.53 12.70
C VAL A 349 17.98 27.07 12.84
N ASP A 350 18.56 26.38 13.82
CA ASP A 350 18.20 25.01 14.16
C ASP A 350 17.07 25.00 15.19
N LEU A 351 15.91 24.45 14.80
CA LEU A 351 14.74 24.40 15.67
C LEU A 351 14.89 23.37 16.79
N LEU A 352 15.79 22.40 16.67
CA LEU A 352 15.94 21.32 17.66
C LEU A 352 16.85 21.73 18.82
N ASN A 353 17.76 22.67 18.57
CA ASN A 353 18.72 23.14 19.55
C ASN A 353 18.18 24.29 20.40
N ALA A 354 18.52 24.35 21.68
CA ALA A 354 18.24 25.48 22.55
C ALA A 354 19.54 26.12 23.05
N THR A 355 19.55 27.44 23.24
CA THR A 355 20.70 28.14 23.83
C THR A 355 20.87 27.67 25.27
N SER A 356 22.11 27.34 25.67
CA SER A 356 22.43 26.92 27.03
C SER A 356 21.89 27.90 28.07
N GLY A 357 21.16 27.38 29.07
CA GLY A 357 20.55 28.17 30.14
C GLY A 357 19.14 28.70 29.85
N THR A 358 18.56 28.40 28.68
CA THR A 358 17.14 28.68 28.41
C THR A 358 16.27 27.71 29.19
N VAL A 359 15.43 28.21 30.09
CA VAL A 359 14.42 27.40 30.78
C VAL A 359 13.23 27.25 29.84
N LEU A 360 13.02 26.03 29.36
CA LEU A 360 11.93 25.66 28.46
C LEU A 360 10.69 25.29 29.27
N GLY A 361 10.01 26.28 29.86
CA GLY A 361 8.72 26.04 30.52
C GLY A 361 7.56 26.29 29.60
N PRO A 362 6.40 25.62 29.81
CA PRO A 362 5.20 26.00 29.10
C PRO A 362 4.88 27.46 29.50
N SER A 363 4.68 28.32 28.50
CA SER A 363 4.35 29.74 28.69
C SER A 363 2.86 29.97 28.89
N SER A 364 2.04 28.98 28.54
CA SER A 364 0.59 28.94 28.72
C SER A 364 0.20 28.22 30.04
N ASP A 365 -0.84 27.39 30.01
CA ASP A 365 -1.34 26.62 31.15
C ASP A 365 -0.59 25.27 31.26
N ASP A 366 -0.90 24.49 32.29
CA ASP A 366 -0.28 23.19 32.54
C ASP A 366 -0.52 22.22 31.37
N THR A 367 0.50 21.42 31.05
CA THR A 367 0.44 20.50 29.91
C THR A 367 -0.41 19.27 30.20
N TRP A 368 -1.05 18.74 29.16
CA TRP A 368 -1.90 17.55 29.19
C TRP A 368 -1.54 16.52 28.12
N THR A 369 -0.76 16.83 27.10
CA THR A 369 -0.40 15.86 26.05
C THR A 369 0.77 14.94 26.44
N TRP A 370 1.50 15.30 27.48
CA TRP A 370 2.72 14.61 27.94
C TRP A 370 2.44 13.43 28.88
N VAL A 371 1.19 13.26 29.30
CA VAL A 371 0.77 12.08 30.07
C VAL A 371 0.71 10.89 29.11
N ASN A 372 1.32 9.77 29.50
CA ASN A 372 1.55 8.57 28.67
C ASN A 372 2.78 8.59 27.75
N GLU A 373 3.63 9.61 27.82
CA GLU A 373 4.97 9.56 27.23
C GLU A 373 5.85 8.51 27.93
N THR A 374 7.01 8.18 27.35
CA THR A 374 8.02 7.37 28.04
C THR A 374 8.74 8.22 29.11
N PRO A 375 8.95 7.68 30.33
CA PRO A 375 9.75 8.36 31.35
C PRO A 375 11.14 8.79 30.82
N PRO A 376 11.65 9.99 31.20
CA PRO A 376 11.18 10.86 32.28
C PRO A 376 10.08 11.86 31.88
N TRP A 377 9.61 11.84 30.63
CA TRP A 377 8.71 12.86 30.09
C TRP A 377 7.24 12.63 30.44
N ASN A 378 6.91 11.48 31.00
CA ASN A 378 5.56 11.12 31.46
C ASN A 378 5.14 11.91 32.70
N GLN A 379 4.78 13.18 32.50
CA GLN A 379 4.36 14.09 33.56
C GLN A 379 3.57 15.26 32.98
N THR A 380 2.88 15.98 33.86
CA THR A 380 2.39 17.33 33.56
C THR A 380 3.48 18.33 33.89
N PHE A 381 3.81 19.19 32.93
CA PHE A 381 4.66 20.34 33.15
C PHE A 381 3.78 21.53 33.51
N ASN A 382 4.03 22.13 34.66
CA ASN A 382 3.32 23.33 35.08
C ASN A 382 3.94 24.55 34.43
N LYS A 383 3.16 25.63 34.34
CA LYS A 383 3.65 26.91 33.81
C LYS A 383 4.97 27.34 34.47
N GLY A 384 6.00 27.55 33.64
CA GLY A 384 7.32 28.00 34.08
C GLY A 384 8.25 26.92 34.62
N ASP A 385 7.85 25.64 34.59
CA ASP A 385 8.73 24.52 34.93
C ASP A 385 9.92 24.41 33.95
N ALA A 386 11.01 23.74 34.34
CA ALA A 386 12.03 23.36 33.37
C ALA A 386 11.54 22.13 32.59
N GLY A 387 11.15 22.33 31.34
CA GLY A 387 10.65 21.30 30.45
C GLY A 387 11.72 20.70 29.53
N PRO A 388 11.28 19.89 28.55
CA PRO A 388 12.15 19.21 27.59
C PRO A 388 12.89 20.20 26.69
N ASP A 389 13.94 19.72 26.00
CA ASP A 389 14.64 20.50 24.99
C ASP A 389 13.82 20.67 23.69
N GLY A 390 14.29 21.55 22.79
CA GLY A 390 13.62 21.82 21.52
C GLY A 390 13.41 20.56 20.67
N GLN A 391 14.36 19.62 20.69
CA GLN A 391 14.26 18.36 19.99
C GLN A 391 13.10 17.51 20.52
N LYS A 392 13.01 17.28 21.82
CA LYS A 392 11.92 16.47 22.40
C LYS A 392 10.57 17.16 22.27
N LEU A 393 10.51 18.50 22.40
CA LEU A 393 9.29 19.27 22.17
C LEU A 393 8.77 19.11 20.74
N MET A 394 9.64 19.33 19.74
CA MET A 394 9.28 19.20 18.33
C MET A 394 8.85 17.76 18.02
N GLN A 395 9.65 16.78 18.42
CA GLN A 395 9.34 15.36 18.25
C GLN A 395 7.95 14.99 18.80
N HIS A 396 7.63 15.44 20.02
CA HIS A 396 6.35 15.17 20.68
C HIS A 396 5.17 15.75 19.89
N TYR A 397 5.24 17.01 19.47
CA TYR A 397 4.11 17.60 18.74
C TYR A 397 3.99 17.12 17.30
N LEU A 398 5.11 16.81 16.64
CA LEU A 398 5.08 16.20 15.31
C LEU A 398 4.48 14.79 15.35
N SER A 399 4.69 14.01 16.41
CA SER A 399 4.05 12.69 16.53
C SER A 399 2.53 12.79 16.74
N LEU A 400 2.05 13.85 17.41
CA LEU A 400 0.61 14.09 17.63
C LEU A 400 -0.16 14.55 16.38
N VAL A 401 0.49 15.26 15.47
CA VAL A 401 -0.11 15.68 14.17
C VAL A 401 0.26 14.74 13.02
N GLY A 402 1.20 13.82 13.28
CA GLY A 402 1.63 12.76 12.40
C GLY A 402 0.55 11.72 12.10
N PRO A 403 0.85 10.78 11.19
CA PRO A 403 2.14 10.60 10.52
C PRO A 403 2.32 11.43 9.23
N THR A 404 1.26 11.98 8.66
CA THR A 404 1.34 12.75 7.39
C THR A 404 0.65 14.10 7.56
N PHE A 405 1.39 15.18 7.34
CA PHE A 405 0.93 16.56 7.52
C PHE A 405 1.82 17.51 6.71
N SER A 406 1.36 18.74 6.55
CA SER A 406 2.11 19.76 5.81
C SER A 406 2.17 21.06 6.59
N PHE A 407 3.30 21.76 6.55
CA PHE A 407 3.42 23.08 7.15
C PHE A 407 3.07 24.18 6.15
N TYR A 408 2.06 24.98 6.49
CA TYR A 408 1.59 26.13 5.72
C TYR A 408 2.01 27.44 6.38
N PRO A 409 2.31 28.49 5.60
CA PRO A 409 2.70 29.79 6.14
C PRO A 409 1.49 30.55 6.70
N ASP A 410 1.65 31.23 7.85
CA ASP A 410 0.74 32.31 8.27
C ASP A 410 1.25 33.65 7.75
N LEU A 411 0.69 34.10 6.62
CA LEU A 411 1.10 35.37 6.01
C LEU A 411 0.85 36.60 6.92
N SER A 412 0.00 36.49 7.95
CA SER A 412 -0.21 37.58 8.91
C SER A 412 0.97 37.75 9.89
N ARG A 413 1.83 36.74 10.01
CA ARG A 413 3.04 36.72 10.85
C ARG A 413 4.30 36.50 10.02
N TRP A 414 4.28 36.99 8.78
CA TRP A 414 5.36 36.89 7.81
C TRP A 414 5.86 38.30 7.49
N ASP A 415 6.93 38.73 8.16
CA ASP A 415 7.46 40.10 8.06
C ASP A 415 8.99 40.06 7.97
N GLY A 416 9.57 40.75 6.98
CA GLY A 416 11.02 40.75 6.73
C GLY A 416 11.64 39.41 6.31
N PHE A 417 10.84 38.33 6.19
CA PHE A 417 11.30 37.01 5.79
C PHE A 417 11.31 36.85 4.26
N ASP A 418 12.46 36.47 3.70
CA ASP A 418 12.60 36.13 2.28
C ASP A 418 12.54 34.61 2.08
N GLU A 419 11.42 34.14 1.54
CA GLU A 419 11.21 32.73 1.19
C GLU A 419 12.15 32.28 0.06
N SER A 420 12.39 33.14 -0.93
CA SER A 420 13.09 32.77 -2.16
C SER A 420 14.58 32.53 -1.98
N GLY A 421 15.18 33.14 -0.94
CA GLY A 421 16.57 32.90 -0.56
C GLY A 421 16.73 31.95 0.62
N THR A 422 15.64 31.44 1.20
CA THR A 422 15.70 30.53 2.35
C THR A 422 15.78 29.08 1.87
N THR A 423 16.71 28.32 2.46
CA THR A 423 16.75 26.87 2.34
C THR A 423 16.46 26.20 3.68
N TYR A 424 16.02 24.95 3.66
CA TYR A 424 15.82 24.17 4.88
C TYR A 424 16.40 22.76 4.73
N VAL A 425 16.81 22.19 5.86
CA VAL A 425 17.17 20.77 5.97
C VAL A 425 16.22 20.14 6.97
N LEU A 426 15.47 19.16 6.50
CA LEU A 426 14.55 18.37 7.31
C LEU A 426 14.90 16.89 7.14
N HIS A 427 15.37 16.28 8.22
CA HIS A 427 15.67 14.85 8.28
C HIS A 427 14.90 14.23 9.42
N TYR A 428 14.04 13.27 9.07
CA TYR A 428 13.30 12.46 10.02
C TYR A 428 13.27 10.99 9.57
N GLU A 429 12.98 10.11 10.51
CA GLU A 429 12.69 8.72 10.21
C GLU A 429 11.28 8.58 9.67
N VAL A 430 11.17 7.95 8.49
CA VAL A 430 9.90 7.61 7.86
C VAL A 430 9.45 6.22 8.30
N MET A 431 8.18 6.09 8.66
CA MET A 431 7.54 4.80 8.93
C MET A 431 7.65 3.89 7.71
N PRO A 432 7.96 2.60 7.91
CA PRO A 432 7.80 1.62 6.86
C PRO A 432 6.36 1.62 6.31
N PRO A 433 6.17 1.51 4.98
CA PRO A 433 7.16 1.22 3.95
C PRO A 433 7.81 2.49 3.38
N ARG A 434 9.12 2.45 3.21
CA ARG A 434 9.91 3.57 2.66
C ARG A 434 10.39 3.29 1.23
N ILE A 435 10.57 4.33 0.43
CA ILE A 435 11.07 4.17 -0.94
C ILE A 435 12.17 5.19 -1.25
N THR A 436 13.15 4.78 -2.03
CA THR A 436 14.25 5.60 -2.53
C THR A 436 14.38 5.44 -4.04
N TYR A 437 14.14 4.24 -4.56
CA TYR A 437 14.16 3.97 -5.99
C TYR A 437 12.85 3.32 -6.42
N LEU A 438 12.29 3.81 -7.52
CA LEU A 438 11.09 3.26 -8.13
C LEU A 438 11.37 2.84 -9.56
N HIS A 439 10.95 1.64 -9.93
CA HIS A 439 10.98 1.15 -11.29
C HIS A 439 9.61 0.59 -11.65
N ILE A 440 8.90 1.25 -12.57
CA ILE A 440 7.60 0.79 -13.06
C ILE A 440 7.72 0.56 -14.56
N VAL A 441 7.40 -0.65 -14.99
CA VAL A 441 7.43 -1.04 -16.40
C VAL A 441 6.13 -1.76 -16.74
N GLU A 442 5.43 -1.28 -17.76
CA GLU A 442 4.26 -1.95 -18.31
C GLU A 442 4.69 -2.97 -19.37
N HIS A 443 4.10 -4.16 -19.27
CA HIS A 443 4.24 -5.25 -20.22
C HIS A 443 2.86 -5.66 -20.74
N LYS A 444 2.59 -5.38 -22.03
CA LYS A 444 1.32 -5.75 -22.66
C LYS A 444 1.42 -7.09 -23.38
N MET A 445 0.39 -7.91 -23.18
CA MET A 445 0.25 -9.21 -23.82
C MET A 445 -1.14 -9.38 -24.39
N GLN A 446 -1.22 -9.87 -25.62
CA GLN A 446 -2.46 -10.35 -26.22
C GLN A 446 -2.61 -11.84 -26.00
N VAL A 447 -3.86 -12.26 -25.83
CA VAL A 447 -4.23 -13.66 -25.68
C VAL A 447 -5.23 -14.00 -26.77
N ASN A 448 -4.85 -14.93 -27.63
CA ASN A 448 -5.73 -15.49 -28.64
C ASN A 448 -6.08 -16.91 -28.25
N VAL A 449 -7.36 -17.21 -28.18
CA VAL A 449 -7.90 -18.53 -27.79
C VAL A 449 -8.29 -19.35 -29.02
#